data_AF-A0A418RET7-F1
#
_entry.id   AF-A0A418RET7-F1
#
_cell.length_a   1.000
_cell.length_b   1.000
_cell.length_c   1.000
_cell.angle_alpha   90.00
_cell.angle_beta   90.00
_cell.angle_gamma   90.00
#
_symmetry.space_group_name_H-M   'P 1'
#
loop_
_entity.id
_entity.type
_entity.pdbx_description
1 polymer ?
#
loop_
_entity_poly.entity_id
_entity_poly.type
_entity_poly.pdbx_seq_one_letter_code
_entity_poly.pdbx_strand_id
1 'polypeptide(L)'
;MGLIMTTTNFIPTADQDFHTWLEHLTTSLSTNTIITSEDIAALQAAQADFNSHNINVANAAALAKQATINKTQSRHHAEEIIRGLVRRIKAHNDYNTGLGVQLGIIGPGHRQDLSKAKPKLKGIDLTDGQVSLNFTKYQSDGINIYCQREGDVDWVLLARVTLSPYVDTRPLLQVGKPELRRYCAVFMLKDQEIGHYSDEVIINCTP
;
A
#
# COMPACT_ATOMS: atom_id res chain seq x y z
N MET A 1 -22.03 -19.73 23.91
CA MET A 1 -20.69 -19.58 24.51
C MET A 1 -20.81 -18.42 25.49
N GLY A 2 -20.88 -18.72 26.79
CA GLY A 2 -21.17 -17.71 27.81
C GLY A 2 -19.96 -16.81 28.03
N LEU A 3 -20.15 -15.50 27.97
CA LEU A 3 -19.12 -14.52 28.28
C LEU A 3 -18.71 -14.68 29.75
N ILE A 4 -17.47 -15.07 30.01
CA ILE A 4 -16.91 -15.09 31.37
C ILE A 4 -16.55 -13.64 31.70
N MET A 5 -17.36 -12.98 32.54
CA MET A 5 -17.00 -11.66 33.05
C MET A 5 -15.90 -11.81 34.11
N THR A 6 -14.70 -11.30 33.80
CA THR A 6 -13.57 -11.27 34.73
C THR A 6 -13.62 -10.01 35.59
N THR A 7 -13.09 -10.06 36.82
CA THR A 7 -12.98 -8.91 37.74
C THR A 7 -11.83 -7.97 37.40
N THR A 8 -11.24 -8.12 36.21
CA THR A 8 -10.12 -7.30 35.72
C THR A 8 -10.63 -5.99 35.15
N ASN A 9 -9.90 -4.89 35.38
CA ASN A 9 -10.21 -3.58 34.80
C ASN A 9 -10.22 -3.69 33.26
N PHE A 10 -11.41 -3.62 32.67
CA PHE A 10 -11.60 -3.78 31.23
C PHE A 10 -11.27 -2.48 30.49
N ILE A 11 -10.40 -2.56 29.47
CA ILE A 11 -10.06 -1.49 28.54
C ILE A 11 -9.92 -2.13 27.14
N PRO A 12 -10.65 -1.65 26.11
CA PRO A 12 -10.49 -2.15 24.74
C PRO A 12 -9.09 -1.89 24.18
N THR A 13 -8.59 -2.79 23.33
CA THR A 13 -7.22 -2.72 22.78
C THR A 13 -7.12 -1.96 21.46
N ALA A 14 -8.19 -1.96 20.65
CA ALA A 14 -8.21 -1.23 19.39
C ALA A 14 -8.68 0.21 19.64
N ASP A 15 -8.01 1.19 19.04
CA ASP A 15 -8.32 2.61 19.25
C ASP A 15 -9.77 2.97 18.93
N GLN A 16 -10.35 2.35 17.89
CA GLN A 16 -11.75 2.56 17.52
C GLN A 16 -12.71 2.02 18.59
N ASP A 17 -12.44 0.81 19.10
CA ASP A 17 -13.25 0.20 20.17
C ASP A 17 -13.08 0.98 21.48
N PHE A 18 -11.88 1.45 21.77
CA PHE A 18 -11.59 2.30 22.93
C PHE A 18 -12.32 3.63 22.85
N HIS A 19 -12.30 4.30 21.69
CA HIS A 19 -13.03 5.55 21.45
C HIS A 19 -14.54 5.38 21.73
N THR A 20 -15.17 4.38 21.10
CA THR A 20 -16.60 4.11 21.25
C THR A 20 -16.96 3.71 22.68
N TRP A 21 -16.11 2.90 23.33
CA TRP A 21 -16.31 2.51 24.72
C TRP A 21 -16.17 3.70 25.68
N LEU A 22 -15.15 4.53 25.50
CA LEU A 22 -14.90 5.71 26.35
C LEU A 22 -16.04 6.71 26.23
N GLU A 23 -16.57 6.93 25.03
CA GLU A 23 -17.73 7.80 24.81
C GLU A 23 -18.99 7.29 25.52
N HIS A 24 -19.25 5.98 25.42
CA HIS A 24 -20.35 5.35 26.14
C HIS A 24 -20.16 5.41 27.67
N LEU A 25 -18.93 5.18 28.17
CA LEU A 25 -18.61 5.24 29.59
C LEU A 25 -18.83 6.65 30.14
N THR A 26 -18.26 7.68 29.52
CA THR A 26 -18.43 9.08 29.94
C THR A 26 -19.90 9.48 29.97
N THR A 27 -20.67 9.10 28.94
CA THR A 27 -22.11 9.36 28.87
C THR A 27 -22.86 8.68 30.01
N SER A 28 -22.57 7.40 30.28
CA SER A 28 -23.23 6.64 31.34
C SER A 28 -22.94 7.21 32.73
N LEU A 29 -21.68 7.57 33.00
CA LEU A 29 -21.27 8.12 34.29
C LEU A 29 -21.85 9.50 34.58
N SER A 30 -22.14 10.30 33.56
CA SER A 30 -22.76 11.63 33.73
C SER A 30 -24.17 11.61 34.34
N THR A 31 -24.82 10.44 34.36
CA THR A 31 -26.17 10.24 34.91
C THR A 31 -26.19 9.48 36.24
N ASN A 32 -25.03 9.11 36.77
CA ASN A 32 -24.88 8.31 37.98
C ASN A 32 -24.36 9.15 39.15
N THR A 33 -24.67 8.76 40.39
CA THR A 33 -24.23 9.43 41.63
C THR A 33 -23.08 8.71 42.34
N ILE A 34 -22.60 7.59 41.80
CA ILE A 34 -21.55 6.75 42.41
C ILE A 34 -20.14 7.37 42.32
N ILE A 35 -19.92 8.31 41.39
CA ILE A 35 -18.61 8.92 41.12
C ILE A 35 -18.69 10.44 41.31
N THR A 36 -17.58 11.05 41.72
CA THR A 36 -17.52 12.50 41.95
C THR A 36 -17.57 13.30 40.65
N SER A 37 -18.04 14.54 40.71
CA SER A 37 -18.01 15.46 39.56
C SER A 37 -16.59 15.79 39.09
N GLU A 38 -15.60 15.70 39.98
CA GLU A 38 -14.18 15.93 39.66
C GLU A 38 -13.61 14.80 38.79
N ASP A 39 -13.90 13.55 39.15
CA ASP A 39 -13.49 12.38 38.36
C ASP A 39 -14.16 12.37 36.98
N ILE A 40 -15.44 12.74 36.91
CA ILE A 40 -16.17 12.85 35.64
C ILE A 40 -15.52 13.92 34.75
N ALA A 41 -15.14 15.07 35.32
CA ALA A 41 -14.46 16.14 34.58
C ALA A 41 -13.07 15.69 34.08
N ALA A 42 -12.31 14.96 34.89
CA ALA A 42 -11.02 14.40 34.48
C ALA A 42 -11.16 13.38 33.33
N LEU A 43 -12.17 12.52 33.37
CA LEU A 43 -12.47 11.57 32.29
C LEU A 43 -12.88 12.28 31.00
N GLN A 44 -13.72 13.31 31.09
CA GLN A 44 -14.10 14.14 29.95
C GLN A 44 -12.91 14.85 29.32
N ALA A 45 -11.97 15.36 30.13
CA ALA A 45 -10.75 15.96 29.63
C ALA A 45 -9.86 14.96 28.89
N ALA A 46 -9.69 13.74 29.43
CA ALA A 46 -8.95 12.67 28.78
C ALA A 46 -9.60 12.22 27.46
N GLN A 47 -10.94 12.14 27.42
CA GLN A 47 -11.69 11.85 26.20
C GLN A 47 -11.48 12.93 25.14
N ALA A 48 -11.56 14.21 25.52
CA ALA A 48 -11.35 15.32 24.59
C ALA A 48 -9.93 15.35 24.02
N ASP A 49 -8.92 15.09 24.85
CA ASP A 49 -7.51 15.00 24.45
C ASP A 49 -7.29 13.86 23.44
N PHE A 50 -7.76 12.65 23.76
CA PHE A 50 -7.67 11.50 22.87
C PHE A 50 -8.35 11.76 21.52
N ASN A 51 -9.56 12.35 21.52
CA ASN A 51 -10.29 12.67 20.29
C ASN A 51 -9.54 13.69 19.42
N SER A 52 -8.94 14.71 20.04
CA SER A 52 -8.11 15.70 19.35
C SER A 52 -6.91 15.04 18.67
N HIS A 53 -6.20 14.16 19.37
CA HIS A 53 -5.06 13.43 18.80
C HIS A 53 -5.46 12.48 17.67
N ASN A 54 -6.60 11.79 17.77
CA ASN A 54 -7.09 10.91 16.72
C ASN A 54 -7.39 11.70 15.42
N ILE A 55 -8.03 12.88 15.55
CA ILE A 55 -8.27 13.80 14.42
C ILE A 55 -6.95 14.28 13.82
N ASN A 56 -5.97 14.64 14.67
CA ASN A 56 -4.67 15.12 14.23
C ASN A 56 -3.89 14.06 13.42
N VAL A 57 -3.94 12.79 13.83
CA VAL A 57 -3.32 11.68 13.08
C VAL A 57 -3.96 11.55 11.69
N ALA A 58 -5.29 11.59 11.59
CA ALA A 58 -6.01 11.53 10.32
C ALA A 58 -5.65 12.71 9.39
N ASN A 59 -5.61 13.93 9.93
CA ASN A 59 -5.22 15.13 9.19
C ASN A 59 -3.76 15.07 8.73
N ALA A 60 -2.85 14.65 9.59
CA ALA A 60 -1.43 14.51 9.26
C ALA A 60 -1.21 13.48 8.14
N ALA A 61 -1.92 12.35 8.18
CA ALA A 61 -1.88 11.34 7.13
C ALA A 61 -2.38 11.89 5.78
N ALA A 62 -3.48 12.64 5.78
CA ALA A 62 -4.01 13.30 4.59
C ALA A 62 -3.00 14.32 4.00
N LEU A 63 -2.40 15.15 4.86
CA LEU A 63 -1.37 16.13 4.45
C LEU A 63 -0.12 15.46 3.88
N ALA A 64 0.36 14.37 4.49
CA ALA A 64 1.50 13.61 4.00
C ALA A 64 1.24 12.99 2.61
N LYS A 65 0.03 12.45 2.41
CA LYS A 65 -0.42 11.95 1.10
C LYS A 65 -0.43 13.07 0.07
N GLN A 66 -1.00 14.22 0.41
CA GLN A 66 -1.07 15.37 -0.50
C GLN A 66 0.33 15.92 -0.83
N ALA A 67 1.24 16.01 0.15
CA ALA A 67 2.61 16.44 -0.07
C ALA A 67 3.35 15.53 -1.06
N THR A 68 3.13 14.21 -0.97
CA THR A 68 3.68 13.23 -1.91
C THR A 68 3.15 13.43 -3.33
N ILE A 69 1.84 13.70 -3.47
CA ILE A 69 1.21 14.00 -4.76
C ILE A 69 1.80 15.29 -5.34
N ASN A 70 1.86 16.37 -4.55
CA ASN A 70 2.38 17.67 -4.99
C ASN A 70 3.83 17.58 -5.45
N LYS A 71 4.69 16.90 -4.69
CA LYS A 71 6.10 16.66 -5.08
C LYS A 71 6.19 15.92 -6.42
N THR A 72 5.36 14.90 -6.59
CA THR A 72 5.34 14.07 -7.80
C THR A 72 4.87 14.87 -9.01
N GLN A 73 3.79 15.64 -8.88
CA GLN A 73 3.29 16.54 -9.94
C GLN A 73 4.32 17.61 -10.30
N SER A 74 4.93 18.26 -9.31
CA SER A 74 6.00 19.25 -9.52
C SER A 74 7.18 18.64 -10.29
N ARG A 75 7.59 17.42 -9.93
CA ARG A 75 8.63 16.69 -10.63
C ARG A 75 8.25 16.41 -12.08
N HIS A 76 7.04 15.92 -12.35
CA HIS A 76 6.58 15.66 -13.72
C HIS A 76 6.59 16.94 -14.57
N HIS A 77 6.08 18.04 -14.03
CA HIS A 77 6.08 19.33 -14.71
C HIS A 77 7.51 19.80 -15.05
N ALA A 78 8.44 19.68 -14.11
CA ALA A 78 9.84 20.01 -14.36
C ALA A 78 10.45 19.11 -15.46
N GLU A 79 10.14 17.81 -15.45
CA GLU A 79 10.60 16.90 -16.50
C GLU A 79 10.07 17.26 -17.89
N GLU A 80 8.82 17.69 -18.02
CA GLU A 80 8.24 18.14 -19.29
C GLU A 80 8.99 19.34 -19.86
N ILE A 81 9.24 20.36 -19.01
CA ILE A 81 10.01 21.54 -19.38
C ILE A 81 11.43 21.15 -19.81
N ILE A 82 12.11 20.33 -19.00
CA ILE A 82 13.47 19.87 -19.28
C ILE A 82 13.52 19.09 -20.59
N ARG A 83 12.58 18.17 -20.85
CA ARG A 83 12.53 17.42 -22.11
C ARG A 83 12.35 18.35 -23.32
N GLY A 84 11.49 19.36 -23.21
CA GLY A 84 11.33 20.38 -24.24
C GLY A 84 12.62 21.15 -24.52
N LEU A 85 13.31 21.58 -23.46
CA LEU A 85 14.58 22.29 -23.57
C LEU A 85 15.68 21.40 -24.19
N VAL A 86 15.83 20.16 -23.71
CA VAL A 86 16.82 19.21 -24.24
C VAL A 86 16.61 18.95 -25.73
N ARG A 87 15.36 18.83 -26.19
CA ARG A 87 15.07 18.69 -27.63
C ARG A 87 15.55 19.90 -28.43
N ARG A 88 15.31 21.13 -27.94
CA ARG A 88 15.78 22.35 -28.60
C ARG A 88 17.31 22.45 -28.62
N ILE A 89 17.97 22.13 -27.50
CA ILE A 89 19.44 22.10 -27.42
C ILE A 89 19.99 21.13 -28.46
N LYS A 90 19.45 19.91 -28.54
CA LYS A 90 19.92 18.88 -29.48
C LYS A 90 19.66 19.23 -30.96
N ALA A 91 18.70 20.10 -31.24
CA ALA A 91 18.37 20.56 -32.58
C ALA A 91 19.18 21.80 -33.02
N HIS A 92 19.99 22.39 -32.13
CA HIS A 92 20.80 23.56 -32.44
C HIS A 92 22.00 23.21 -33.31
N ASN A 93 22.38 24.08 -34.25
CA ASN A 93 23.48 23.82 -35.19
C ASN A 93 24.83 23.58 -34.50
N ASP A 94 25.08 24.27 -33.38
CA ASP A 94 26.33 24.13 -32.61
C ASP A 94 26.31 22.92 -31.64
N TYR A 95 25.21 22.17 -31.61
CA TYR A 95 25.13 20.99 -30.76
C TYR A 95 26.08 19.90 -31.25
N ASN A 96 26.88 19.38 -30.32
CA ASN A 96 27.67 18.19 -30.53
C ASN A 96 27.59 17.26 -29.30
N THR A 97 28.02 16.01 -29.48
CA THR A 97 27.99 14.99 -28.43
C THR A 97 28.79 15.38 -27.20
N GLY A 98 29.93 16.07 -27.37
CA GLY A 98 30.77 16.56 -26.26
C GLY A 98 30.01 17.53 -25.37
N LEU A 99 29.31 18.49 -25.97
CA LEU A 99 28.41 19.41 -25.26
C LEU A 99 27.27 18.66 -24.57
N GLY A 100 26.71 17.64 -25.20
CA GLY A 100 25.67 16.79 -24.60
C GLY A 100 26.12 16.05 -23.34
N VAL A 101 27.36 15.54 -23.32
CA VAL A 101 27.97 14.89 -22.14
C VAL A 101 28.29 15.93 -21.07
N GLN A 102 28.88 17.06 -21.43
CA GLN A 102 29.19 18.16 -20.50
C GLN A 102 27.94 18.67 -19.78
N LEU A 103 26.81 18.79 -20.50
CA LEU A 103 25.53 19.22 -19.93
C LEU A 103 24.80 18.11 -19.17
N GLY A 104 25.28 16.87 -19.18
CA GLY A 104 24.61 15.73 -18.54
C GLY A 104 23.28 15.32 -19.19
N ILE A 105 22.99 15.80 -20.41
CA ILE A 105 21.79 15.44 -21.19
C ILE A 105 22.01 14.21 -22.09
N ILE A 106 23.24 13.69 -22.05
CA ILE A 106 23.65 12.35 -22.47
C ILE A 106 24.23 11.68 -21.22
N GLY A 107 23.49 10.75 -20.64
CA GLY A 107 23.97 9.90 -19.54
C GLY A 107 23.88 8.42 -19.93
N PRO A 108 24.51 7.52 -19.15
CA PRO A 108 24.31 6.09 -19.33
C PRO A 108 22.82 5.79 -19.12
N GLY A 109 22.12 5.46 -20.21
CA GLY A 109 20.74 5.05 -20.13
C GLY A 109 20.68 3.75 -19.34
N HIS A 110 20.17 3.79 -18.11
CA HIS A 110 19.75 2.57 -17.42
C HIS A 110 18.46 2.06 -18.05
N ARG A 111 18.55 1.54 -19.27
CA ARG A 111 17.55 0.62 -19.80
C ARG A 111 17.91 -0.74 -19.24
N GLN A 112 17.15 -1.16 -18.23
CA GLN A 112 17.18 -2.55 -17.82
C GLN A 112 16.67 -3.38 -19.00
N ASP A 113 17.50 -4.31 -19.46
CA ASP A 113 17.09 -5.30 -20.44
C ASP A 113 16.03 -6.20 -19.80
N LEU A 114 14.76 -5.93 -20.12
CA LEU A 114 13.64 -6.64 -19.54
C LEU A 114 13.67 -8.13 -19.90
N SER A 115 14.30 -8.51 -21.03
CA SER A 115 14.42 -9.91 -21.43
C SER A 115 15.29 -10.75 -20.49
N LYS A 116 16.08 -10.10 -19.63
CA LYS A 116 16.97 -10.74 -18.64
C LYS A 116 16.64 -10.37 -17.19
N ALA A 117 15.55 -9.63 -16.99
CA ALA A 117 15.14 -9.16 -15.68
C ALA A 117 13.92 -9.92 -15.18
N LYS A 118 13.62 -9.77 -13.88
CA LYS A 118 12.38 -10.26 -13.26
C LYS A 118 11.70 -9.18 -12.43
N PRO A 119 10.36 -9.18 -12.32
CA PRO A 119 9.65 -8.33 -11.36
C PRO A 119 10.06 -8.68 -9.92
N LYS A 120 10.07 -7.68 -9.04
CA LYS A 120 10.07 -7.92 -7.59
C LYS A 120 8.63 -7.92 -7.11
N LEU A 121 8.20 -9.03 -6.54
CA LEU A 121 6.85 -9.22 -5.99
C LEU A 121 6.93 -9.33 -4.46
N LYS A 122 5.98 -8.71 -3.76
CA LYS A 122 5.81 -8.83 -2.31
C LYS A 122 4.32 -8.95 -2.00
N GLY A 123 3.95 -9.84 -1.10
CA GLY A 123 2.56 -10.04 -0.68
C GLY A 123 2.38 -9.79 0.81
N ILE A 124 1.21 -9.30 1.17
CA ILE A 124 0.71 -9.26 2.55
C ILE A 124 -0.70 -9.86 2.58
N ASP A 125 -0.97 -10.65 3.60
CA ASP A 125 -2.32 -11.10 3.91
C ASP A 125 -3.13 -9.92 4.48
N LEU A 126 -4.34 -9.73 3.97
CA LEU A 126 -5.30 -8.73 4.45
C LEU A 126 -6.45 -9.38 5.23
N THR A 127 -6.35 -10.67 5.56
CA THR A 127 -7.40 -11.50 6.21
C THR A 127 -8.60 -11.77 5.29
N ASP A 128 -9.48 -12.69 5.69
CA ASP A 128 -10.65 -13.12 4.90
C ASP A 128 -10.30 -13.61 3.48
N GLY A 129 -9.09 -14.14 3.28
CA GLY A 129 -8.61 -14.60 1.98
C GLY A 129 -8.20 -13.49 1.00
N GLN A 130 -8.12 -12.23 1.44
CA GLN A 130 -7.65 -11.12 0.61
C GLN A 130 -6.13 -10.99 0.68
N VAL A 131 -5.47 -10.83 -0.47
CA VAL A 131 -4.00 -10.68 -0.51
C VAL A 131 -3.62 -9.44 -1.31
N SER A 132 -2.82 -8.55 -0.72
CA SER A 132 -2.28 -7.37 -1.43
C SER A 132 -0.87 -7.64 -1.94
N LEU A 133 -0.70 -7.51 -3.26
CA LEU A 133 0.54 -7.76 -3.98
C LEU A 133 1.14 -6.44 -4.48
N ASN A 134 2.31 -6.10 -3.94
CA ASN A 134 3.12 -4.97 -4.38
C ASN A 134 4.19 -5.44 -5.37
N PHE A 135 4.41 -4.67 -6.44
CA PHE A 135 5.36 -5.07 -7.46
C PHE A 135 6.13 -3.91 -8.12
N THR A 136 7.30 -4.24 -8.66
CA THR A 136 8.05 -3.35 -9.56
C THR A 136 7.83 -3.76 -11.01
N LYS A 137 7.48 -2.81 -11.89
CA LYS A 137 7.36 -3.05 -13.35
C LYS A 137 8.44 -2.39 -14.20
N TYR A 138 9.33 -1.59 -13.61
CA TYR A 138 10.33 -0.79 -14.34
C TYR A 138 9.72 -0.06 -15.55
N GLN A 139 10.27 -0.27 -16.75
CA GLN A 139 9.87 0.36 -18.01
C GLN A 139 8.85 -0.48 -18.80
N SER A 140 8.39 -1.61 -18.24
CA SER A 140 7.35 -2.43 -18.85
C SER A 140 5.98 -1.79 -18.68
N ASP A 141 5.01 -2.21 -19.50
CA ASP A 141 3.66 -1.67 -19.47
C ASP A 141 2.91 -2.13 -18.21
N GLY A 142 3.24 -3.33 -17.72
CA GLY A 142 2.67 -3.93 -16.52
C GLY A 142 3.33 -5.26 -16.18
N ILE A 143 2.66 -6.05 -15.35
CA ILE A 143 3.02 -7.45 -15.08
C ILE A 143 1.79 -8.34 -15.27
N ASN A 144 2.03 -9.60 -15.61
CA ASN A 144 1.06 -10.66 -15.41
C ASN A 144 1.36 -11.33 -14.06
N ILE A 145 0.35 -11.45 -13.21
CA ILE A 145 0.42 -12.15 -11.93
C ILE A 145 -0.23 -13.51 -12.10
N TYR A 146 0.48 -14.55 -11.68
CA TYR A 146 0.01 -15.92 -11.60
C TYR A 146 -0.16 -16.32 -10.15
N CYS A 147 -1.14 -17.19 -9.89
CA CYS A 147 -1.36 -17.77 -8.59
C CYS A 147 -1.60 -19.27 -8.69
N GLN A 148 -1.07 -20.02 -7.73
CA GLN A 148 -1.38 -21.42 -7.52
C GLN A 148 -1.88 -21.60 -6.08
N ARG A 149 -3.10 -22.12 -5.94
CA ARG A 149 -3.72 -22.48 -4.66
C ARG A 149 -3.59 -23.98 -4.42
N GLU A 150 -4.00 -24.43 -3.24
CA GLU A 150 -4.10 -25.85 -2.95
C GLU A 150 -5.07 -26.53 -3.94
N GLY A 151 -4.63 -27.63 -4.55
CA GLY A 151 -5.40 -28.37 -5.56
C GLY A 151 -5.20 -27.90 -7.01
N ASP A 152 -4.57 -26.74 -7.25
CA ASP A 152 -4.22 -26.30 -8.60
C ASP A 152 -3.04 -27.12 -9.15
N VAL A 153 -3.24 -27.76 -10.31
CA VAL A 153 -2.19 -28.54 -11.00
C VAL A 153 -1.10 -27.63 -11.55
N ASP A 154 -1.50 -26.48 -12.10
CA ASP A 154 -0.63 -25.50 -12.75
C ASP A 154 -0.85 -24.08 -12.20
N TRP A 155 0.07 -23.18 -12.54
CA TRP A 155 -0.07 -21.75 -12.29
C TRP A 155 -1.21 -21.15 -13.10
N VAL A 156 -2.15 -20.48 -12.44
CA VAL A 156 -3.31 -19.83 -13.07
C VAL A 156 -3.03 -18.33 -13.22
N LEU A 157 -3.23 -17.77 -14.42
CA LEU A 157 -3.18 -16.33 -14.63
C LEU A 157 -4.28 -15.67 -13.80
N LEU A 158 -3.87 -14.90 -12.80
CA LEU A 158 -4.78 -14.21 -11.89
C LEU A 158 -5.20 -12.87 -12.46
N ALA A 159 -4.23 -12.06 -12.88
CA ALA A 159 -4.49 -10.72 -13.39
C ALA A 159 -3.34 -10.18 -14.23
N ARG A 160 -3.71 -9.34 -15.19
CA ARG A 160 -2.81 -8.41 -15.87
C ARG A 160 -2.94 -7.05 -15.22
N VAL A 161 -1.85 -6.52 -14.68
CA VAL A 161 -1.89 -5.30 -13.85
C VAL A 161 -0.83 -4.29 -14.28
N THR A 162 -1.26 -3.05 -14.40
CA THR A 162 -0.41 -1.93 -14.81
C THR A 162 -0.03 -1.02 -13.64
N LEU A 163 -0.70 -1.20 -12.50
CA LEU A 163 -0.55 -0.40 -11.28
C LEU A 163 -0.40 -1.31 -10.05
N SER A 164 0.44 -0.90 -9.12
CA SER A 164 0.67 -1.55 -7.82
C SER A 164 0.04 -0.70 -6.71
N PRO A 165 -0.52 -1.31 -5.66
CA PRO A 165 -0.70 -2.74 -5.46
C PRO A 165 -1.86 -3.34 -6.28
N TYR A 166 -1.84 -4.65 -6.46
CA TYR A 166 -3.00 -5.45 -6.87
C TYR A 166 -3.57 -6.19 -5.67
N VAL A 167 -4.89 -6.21 -5.50
CA VAL A 167 -5.54 -6.96 -4.42
C VAL A 167 -6.25 -8.17 -5.02
N ASP A 168 -5.81 -9.38 -4.64
CA ASP A 168 -6.52 -10.63 -4.90
C ASP A 168 -7.67 -10.75 -3.91
N THR A 169 -8.90 -10.59 -4.40
CA THR A 169 -10.13 -10.59 -3.59
C THR A 169 -10.86 -11.93 -3.62
N ARG A 170 -10.25 -12.99 -4.17
CA ARG A 170 -10.88 -14.32 -4.19
C ARG A 170 -11.08 -14.82 -2.76
N PRO A 171 -12.25 -15.37 -2.40
CA PRO A 171 -12.48 -15.93 -1.08
C PRO A 171 -11.61 -17.17 -0.83
N LEU A 172 -11.41 -17.54 0.44
CA LEU A 172 -10.77 -18.80 0.86
C LEU A 172 -11.45 -20.02 0.19
N LEU A 173 -10.68 -21.09 -0.10
CA LEU A 173 -11.20 -22.32 -0.72
C LEU A 173 -12.25 -22.98 0.18
N GLN A 174 -12.04 -22.89 1.49
CA GLN A 174 -12.96 -23.35 2.51
C GLN A 174 -13.17 -22.23 3.53
N VAL A 175 -14.43 -21.87 3.78
CA VAL A 175 -14.79 -20.83 4.74
C VAL A 175 -14.23 -21.17 6.13
N GLY A 176 -13.55 -20.20 6.75
CA GLY A 176 -13.02 -20.33 8.10
C GLY A 176 -11.75 -21.19 8.22
N LYS A 177 -11.15 -21.64 7.10
CA LYS A 177 -9.89 -22.37 7.12
C LYS A 177 -8.78 -21.60 6.40
N PRO A 178 -7.57 -21.53 6.99
CA PRO A 178 -6.44 -20.93 6.32
C PRO A 178 -6.06 -21.72 5.07
N GLU A 179 -5.48 -21.04 4.09
CA GLU A 179 -4.94 -21.67 2.89
C GLU A 179 -3.62 -21.03 2.46
N LEU A 180 -2.78 -21.80 1.77
CA LEU A 180 -1.57 -21.29 1.16
C LEU A 180 -1.85 -20.85 -0.28
N ARG A 181 -1.46 -19.63 -0.60
CA ARG A 181 -1.43 -19.11 -1.97
C ARG A 181 0.00 -18.82 -2.38
N ARG A 182 0.41 -19.38 -3.51
CA ARG A 182 1.68 -19.12 -4.15
C ARG A 182 1.47 -18.12 -5.27
N TYR A 183 2.37 -17.14 -5.39
CA TYR A 183 2.31 -16.09 -6.40
C TYR A 183 3.64 -15.93 -7.10
N CYS A 184 3.59 -15.73 -8.41
CA CYS A 184 4.73 -15.26 -9.20
C CYS A 184 4.24 -14.27 -10.27
N ALA A 185 5.17 -13.50 -10.84
CA ALA A 185 4.84 -12.51 -11.84
C ALA A 185 5.89 -12.40 -12.93
N VAL A 186 5.49 -12.01 -14.14
CA VAL A 186 6.39 -11.73 -15.26
C VAL A 186 6.04 -10.37 -15.88
N PHE A 187 7.04 -9.67 -16.43
CA PHE A 187 6.80 -8.39 -17.07
C PHE A 187 5.94 -8.55 -18.32
N MET A 188 5.18 -7.50 -18.63
CA MET A 188 4.43 -7.37 -19.86
C MET A 188 4.89 -6.12 -20.61
N LEU A 189 5.27 -6.28 -21.87
CA LEU A 189 5.60 -5.19 -22.77
C LEU A 189 4.93 -5.45 -24.12
N LYS A 190 4.16 -4.47 -24.62
CA LYS A 190 3.38 -4.60 -25.87
C LYS A 190 2.51 -5.85 -25.88
N ASP A 191 1.77 -6.04 -24.80
CA ASP A 191 0.86 -7.17 -24.55
C ASP A 191 1.50 -8.57 -24.51
N GLN A 192 2.83 -8.66 -24.61
CA GLN A 192 3.59 -9.90 -24.53
C GLN A 192 4.38 -9.99 -23.23
N GLU A 193 4.53 -11.22 -22.74
CA GLU A 193 5.39 -11.49 -21.59
C GLU A 193 6.86 -11.40 -21.98
N ILE A 194 7.68 -10.85 -21.08
CA ILE A 194 9.10 -10.68 -21.31
C ILE A 194 9.89 -10.90 -20.03
N GLY A 195 11.05 -11.53 -20.17
CA GLY A 195 11.97 -11.75 -19.06
C GLY A 195 11.68 -13.01 -18.28
N HIS A 196 12.10 -13.00 -17.01
CA HIS A 196 11.95 -14.11 -16.09
C HIS A 196 10.80 -13.86 -15.12
N TYR A 197 10.22 -14.96 -14.64
CA TYR A 197 9.30 -14.92 -13.51
C TYR A 197 10.02 -14.37 -12.25
N SER A 198 9.26 -13.66 -11.42
CA SER A 198 9.69 -13.21 -10.10
C SER A 198 10.06 -14.39 -9.21
N ASP A 199 10.72 -14.09 -8.11
CA ASP A 199 10.76 -15.05 -7.00
C ASP A 199 9.32 -15.33 -6.54
N GLU A 200 9.10 -16.57 -6.10
CA GLU A 200 7.82 -17.01 -5.58
C GLU A 200 7.54 -16.32 -4.24
N VAL A 201 6.30 -15.87 -4.08
CA VAL A 201 5.78 -15.34 -2.82
C VAL A 201 4.71 -16.28 -2.32
N ILE A 202 4.90 -16.82 -1.11
CA ILE A 202 3.97 -17.72 -0.45
C ILE A 202 3.27 -16.95 0.66
N ILE A 203 1.94 -16.90 0.62
CA ILE A 203 1.11 -16.23 1.62
C ILE A 203 0.20 -17.27 2.27
N ASN A 204 0.24 -17.33 3.60
CA ASN A 204 -0.74 -18.03 4.40
C ASN A 204 -1.91 -17.08 4.63
N CYS A 205 -3.01 -17.29 3.92
CA CYS A 205 -4.20 -16.45 4.01
C CYS A 205 -5.01 -16.91 5.21
N THR A 206 -5.16 -16.05 6.22
CA THR A 206 -5.96 -16.38 7.40
C THR A 206 -7.44 -16.09 7.15
N PRO A 207 -8.33 -16.83 7.83
CA PRO A 207 -9.69 -16.39 8.05
C PRO A 207 -9.75 -15.06 8.79
#